data_AF-A0A5C8JC84-F1
#
_entry.id   AF-A0A5C8JC84-F1
#
_cell.length_a   1.000
_cell.length_b   1.000
_cell.length_c   1.000
_cell.angle_alpha   90.00
_cell.angle_beta   90.00
_cell.angle_gamma   90.00
#
_symmetry.space_group_name_H-M   'P 1'
#
loop_
_entity.id
_entity.type
_entity.pdbx_description
1 polymer ?
#
loop_
_entity_poly.entity_id
_entity_poly.type
_entity_poly.pdbx_seq_one_letter_code
_entity_poly.pdbx_strand_id
1 'polypeptide(L)'
;MRKLIIQELVSVDGYVAGPDGDLGFFESVTDYSQVDQDNLRILADVDTVLLGAETYRMFVQYWPTADETVAKTVNTLPKVVFSATLDEAPWGDWEAARVVRGDAAEEVAALKRQPGGDMMLWGSLSLARSLIRAGLLDELQLRVIPVAVGEGRKLFPDDLNRLDLELTEARPYASGIVSLHYRPRRPPAA
;
A
#
# COMPACT_ATOMS: atom_id res chain seq x y z
N MET A 1 -19.11 1.68 -4.72
CA MET A 1 -17.99 2.62 -4.94
C MET A 1 -16.75 1.87 -4.51
N ARG A 2 -15.74 1.80 -5.37
CA ARG A 2 -14.50 1.04 -5.09
C ARG A 2 -13.76 1.68 -3.93
N LYS A 3 -13.24 0.89 -2.99
CA LYS A 3 -12.44 1.43 -1.88
C LYS A 3 -10.98 1.65 -2.30
N LEU A 4 -10.34 2.65 -1.70
CA LEU A 4 -8.90 2.78 -1.67
C LEU A 4 -8.37 2.23 -0.34
N ILE A 5 -7.61 1.14 -0.43
CA ILE A 5 -6.89 0.53 0.68
C ILE A 5 -5.42 0.94 0.58
N ILE A 6 -4.87 1.56 1.62
CA ILE A 6 -3.43 1.83 1.75
C ILE A 6 -2.86 0.83 2.73
N GLN A 7 -1.90 0.02 2.28
CA GLN A 7 -1.24 -0.97 3.13
C GLN A 7 0.26 -0.67 3.24
N GLU A 8 0.73 -0.58 4.49
CA GLU A 8 2.12 -0.25 4.83
C GLU A 8 2.69 -1.24 5.85
N LEU A 9 3.95 -1.59 5.67
CA LEU A 9 4.79 -2.17 6.72
C LEU A 9 5.36 -1.00 7.55
N VAL A 10 5.25 -1.08 8.86
CA VAL A 10 5.64 0.03 9.75
C VAL A 10 6.39 -0.50 10.97
N SER A 11 7.44 0.18 11.40
CA SER A 11 8.13 -0.12 12.66
C SER A 11 7.26 0.22 13.88
N VAL A 12 7.61 -0.30 15.06
CA VAL A 12 6.89 0.00 16.33
C VAL A 12 6.91 1.49 16.65
N ASP A 13 7.95 2.21 16.26
CA ASP A 13 8.11 3.66 16.42
C ASP A 13 7.58 4.50 15.23
N GLY A 14 6.88 3.87 14.28
CA GLY A 14 6.02 4.56 13.31
C GLY A 14 6.67 4.94 11.98
N TYR A 15 7.80 4.33 11.62
CA TYR A 15 8.49 4.56 10.36
C TYR A 15 8.17 3.47 9.33
N VAL A 16 7.93 3.87 8.08
CA VAL A 16 7.66 2.95 6.95
C VAL A 16 8.88 2.76 6.05
N ALA A 17 9.94 3.55 6.28
CA ALA A 17 11.26 3.39 5.70
C ALA A 17 12.28 4.04 6.65
N GLY A 18 13.49 3.50 6.72
CA GLY A 18 14.62 4.13 7.40
C GLY A 18 15.17 5.35 6.65
N PRO A 19 16.31 5.90 7.11
CA PRO A 19 17.06 6.92 6.38
C PRO A 19 17.32 6.50 4.93
N ASP A 20 17.31 7.47 4.01
CA ASP A 20 17.51 7.25 2.57
C ASP A 20 16.55 6.27 1.89
N GLY A 21 15.50 5.81 2.59
CA GLY A 21 14.51 4.87 2.05
C GLY A 21 14.86 3.42 2.32
N ASP A 22 15.75 3.15 3.28
CA ASP A 22 16.09 1.80 3.72
C ASP A 22 14.83 1.01 4.14
N LEU A 23 14.75 -0.23 3.68
CA LEU A 23 13.66 -1.16 3.99
C LEU A 23 14.17 -2.40 4.74
N GLY A 24 15.45 -2.42 5.15
CA GLY A 24 16.09 -3.58 5.77
C GLY A 24 15.40 -4.06 7.06
N PHE A 25 14.64 -3.19 7.74
CA PHE A 25 13.87 -3.59 8.91
C PHE A 25 12.77 -4.63 8.60
N PHE A 26 12.34 -4.79 7.34
CA PHE A 26 11.43 -5.87 6.93
C PHE A 26 12.04 -7.26 7.17
N GLU A 27 13.37 -7.38 7.14
CA GLU A 27 14.11 -8.63 7.38
C GLU A 27 14.19 -8.98 8.88
N SER A 28 13.72 -8.10 9.77
CA SER A 28 13.62 -8.39 11.21
C SER A 28 12.62 -9.50 11.52
N VAL A 29 11.77 -9.85 10.55
CA VAL A 29 10.85 -10.99 10.59
C VAL A 29 11.19 -11.92 9.45
N THR A 30 11.31 -13.22 9.74
CA THR A 30 11.67 -14.24 8.75
C THR A 30 10.48 -15.06 8.26
N ASP A 31 9.32 -14.96 8.91
CA ASP A 31 8.11 -15.71 8.56
C ASP A 31 6.92 -14.76 8.34
N TYR A 32 6.56 -14.58 7.06
CA TYR A 32 5.40 -13.84 6.61
C TYR A 32 4.22 -14.73 6.23
N SER A 33 4.31 -16.06 6.42
CA SER A 33 3.31 -17.00 5.87
C SER A 33 1.87 -16.73 6.30
N GLN A 34 1.63 -16.43 7.59
CA GLN A 34 0.29 -16.06 8.09
C GLN A 34 -0.18 -14.71 7.54
N VAL A 35 0.75 -13.76 7.43
CA VAL A 35 0.52 -12.42 6.89
C VAL A 35 0.17 -12.46 5.40
N ASP A 36 0.81 -13.36 4.65
CA ASP A 36 0.57 -13.57 3.21
C ASP A 36 -0.74 -14.29 2.95
N GLN A 37 -1.10 -15.27 3.79
CA GLN A 37 -2.41 -15.94 3.72
C GLN A 37 -3.55 -14.94 3.94
N ASP A 38 -3.40 -14.02 4.90
CA ASP A 38 -4.40 -12.97 5.12
C ASP A 38 -4.41 -11.97 3.97
N ASN A 39 -3.24 -11.63 3.41
CA ASN A 39 -3.13 -10.78 2.22
C ASN A 39 -3.88 -11.38 1.03
N LEU A 40 -3.78 -12.69 0.81
CA LEU A 40 -4.51 -13.38 -0.26
C LEU A 40 -6.03 -13.26 -0.10
N ARG A 41 -6.55 -13.26 1.13
CA ARG A 41 -7.98 -13.04 1.37
C ARG A 41 -8.40 -11.61 1.06
N ILE A 42 -7.58 -10.63 1.46
CA ILE A 42 -7.82 -9.21 1.15
C ILE A 42 -7.78 -8.98 -0.36
N LEU A 43 -6.81 -9.59 -1.05
CA LEU A 43 -6.64 -9.45 -2.50
C LEU A 43 -7.75 -10.12 -3.31
N ALA A 44 -8.60 -10.95 -2.72
CA ALA A 44 -9.73 -11.56 -3.41
C ALA A 44 -10.78 -10.51 -3.85
N ASP A 45 -10.90 -9.41 -3.11
CA ASP A 45 -11.81 -8.30 -3.42
C ASP A 45 -11.11 -7.14 -4.14
N VAL A 46 -9.78 -7.23 -4.34
CA VAL A 46 -8.97 -6.22 -5.03
C VAL A 46 -8.83 -6.58 -6.49
N ASP A 47 -9.03 -5.62 -7.38
CA ASP A 47 -8.85 -5.80 -8.83
C ASP A 47 -7.86 -4.80 -9.44
N THR A 48 -7.27 -3.90 -8.64
CA THR A 48 -6.28 -2.94 -9.13
C THR A 48 -5.25 -2.61 -8.06
N VAL A 49 -3.97 -2.63 -8.46
CA VAL A 49 -2.84 -2.22 -7.63
C VAL A 49 -2.34 -0.85 -8.10
N LEU A 50 -2.18 0.09 -7.16
CA LEU A 50 -1.66 1.42 -7.39
C LEU A 50 -0.23 1.51 -6.87
N LEU A 51 0.69 2.00 -7.70
CA LEU A 51 2.11 2.14 -7.35
C LEU A 51 2.62 3.53 -7.73
N GLY A 52 3.49 4.10 -6.89
CA GLY A 52 4.36 5.20 -7.29
C GLY A 52 5.56 4.68 -8.06
N ALA A 53 6.21 5.56 -8.83
CA ALA A 53 7.35 5.21 -9.69
C ALA A 53 8.48 4.43 -8.97
N GLU A 54 8.90 4.86 -7.78
CA GLU A 54 9.98 4.19 -7.04
C GLU A 54 9.58 2.78 -6.59
N THR A 55 8.37 2.62 -6.04
CA THR A 55 7.88 1.31 -5.63
C THR A 55 7.67 0.39 -6.83
N TYR A 56 7.21 0.91 -7.96
CA TYR A 56 7.17 0.15 -9.21
C TYR A 56 8.55 -0.40 -9.60
N ARG A 57 9.59 0.45 -9.57
CA ARG A 57 10.96 0.02 -9.93
C ARG A 57 11.50 -1.07 -9.00
N MET A 58 11.22 -1.00 -7.71
CA MET A 58 11.59 -2.06 -6.77
C MET A 58 10.77 -3.34 -7.03
N PHE A 59 9.47 -3.20 -7.21
CA PHE A 59 8.58 -4.35 -7.34
C PHE A 59 8.83 -5.13 -8.63
N VAL A 60 9.07 -4.45 -9.76
CA VAL A 60 9.33 -5.12 -11.04
C VAL A 60 10.64 -5.93 -11.04
N GLN A 61 11.59 -5.61 -10.14
CA GLN A 61 12.82 -6.39 -9.99
C GLN A 61 12.61 -7.71 -9.24
N TYR A 62 11.53 -7.82 -8.46
CA TYR A 62 11.30 -8.93 -7.54
C TYR A 62 10.11 -9.81 -7.96
N TRP A 63 8.92 -9.19 -8.08
CA TRP A 63 7.66 -9.92 -8.20
C TRP A 63 7.51 -10.77 -9.47
N PRO A 64 7.93 -10.32 -10.67
CA PRO A 64 7.72 -11.10 -11.89
C PRO A 64 8.28 -12.52 -11.85
N THR A 65 9.32 -12.76 -11.06
CA THR A 65 10.02 -14.04 -10.92
C THR A 65 9.94 -14.64 -9.50
N ALA A 66 9.21 -14.02 -8.58
CA ALA A 66 9.07 -14.52 -7.21
C ALA A 66 8.29 -15.85 -7.17
N ASP A 67 8.73 -16.78 -6.33
CA ASP A 67 8.14 -18.13 -6.15
C ASP A 67 7.34 -18.23 -4.83
N GLU A 68 6.71 -17.13 -4.43
CA GLU A 68 5.91 -17.05 -3.21
C GLU A 68 4.44 -17.29 -3.51
N THR A 69 3.69 -17.78 -2.52
CA THR A 69 2.25 -18.09 -2.66
C THR A 69 1.44 -16.91 -3.21
N VAL A 70 1.82 -15.68 -2.87
CA VAL A 70 1.13 -14.44 -3.27
C VAL A 70 1.60 -13.91 -4.64
N ALA A 71 2.75 -14.36 -5.15
CA ALA A 71 3.39 -13.79 -6.33
C ALA A 71 2.51 -13.87 -7.58
N LYS A 72 1.84 -15.01 -7.80
CA LYS A 72 0.92 -15.16 -8.94
C LYS A 72 -0.20 -14.12 -8.91
N THR A 73 -0.84 -13.93 -7.75
CA THR A 73 -1.91 -12.94 -7.58
C THR A 73 -1.39 -11.53 -7.85
N VAL A 74 -0.27 -11.16 -7.22
CA VAL A 74 0.40 -9.85 -7.43
C VAL A 74 0.68 -9.61 -8.91
N ASN A 75 1.23 -10.60 -9.60
CA ASN A 75 1.60 -10.48 -11.00
C ASN A 75 0.40 -10.37 -11.94
N THR A 76 -0.70 -11.08 -11.65
CA THR A 76 -1.93 -11.04 -12.46
C THR A 76 -2.80 -9.80 -12.26
N LEU A 77 -2.72 -9.14 -11.10
CA LEU A 77 -3.56 -7.97 -10.84
C LEU A 77 -3.19 -6.82 -11.77
N PRO A 78 -4.17 -6.14 -12.39
CA PRO A 78 -3.94 -4.89 -13.12
C PRO A 78 -3.21 -3.87 -12.26
N LYS A 79 -2.20 -3.21 -12.84
CA LYS A 79 -1.36 -2.22 -12.14
C LYS A 79 -1.52 -0.85 -12.78
N VAL A 80 -1.57 0.17 -11.94
CA VAL A 80 -1.52 1.58 -12.34
C VAL A 80 -0.31 2.23 -11.67
N VAL A 81 0.61 2.74 -12.47
CA VAL A 81 1.84 3.39 -12.00
C VAL A 81 1.73 4.90 -12.17
N PHE A 82 1.82 5.64 -11.08
CA PHE A 82 1.84 7.09 -11.07
C PHE A 82 3.27 7.58 -11.22
N SER A 83 3.56 8.27 -12.32
CA SER A 83 4.89 8.78 -12.63
C SER A 83 4.85 9.91 -13.63
N ALA A 84 5.58 10.99 -13.37
CA ALA A 84 5.78 12.05 -14.36
C ALA A 84 6.79 11.65 -15.45
N THR A 85 7.72 10.74 -15.13
CA THR A 85 8.91 10.48 -15.95
C THR A 85 8.88 9.16 -16.70
N LEU A 86 8.06 8.19 -16.28
CA LEU A 86 7.97 6.90 -16.98
C LEU A 86 7.08 7.04 -18.23
N ASP A 87 7.56 6.54 -19.37
CA ASP A 87 6.76 6.39 -20.58
C ASP A 87 5.99 5.08 -20.59
N GLU A 88 6.63 4.03 -20.12
CA GLU A 88 6.10 2.67 -20.02
C GLU A 88 6.47 2.05 -18.68
N ALA A 89 5.74 1.00 -18.30
CA ALA A 89 5.95 0.27 -17.07
C ALA A 89 5.78 -1.25 -17.30
N PRO A 90 6.70 -1.92 -18.01
CA PRO A 90 6.66 -3.38 -18.21
C PRO A 90 6.68 -4.14 -16.87
N TRP A 91 6.20 -5.39 -16.86
CA TRP A 91 6.17 -6.25 -15.67
C TRP A 91 6.75 -7.64 -15.93
N GLY A 92 7.97 -7.70 -16.46
CA GLY A 92 8.56 -8.96 -16.94
C GLY A 92 7.72 -9.55 -18.08
N ASP A 93 7.40 -10.84 -17.99
CA ASP A 93 6.58 -11.55 -18.98
C ASP A 93 5.05 -11.40 -18.73
N TRP A 94 4.65 -10.60 -17.74
CA TRP A 94 3.25 -10.33 -17.40
C TRP A 94 2.74 -9.05 -18.07
N GLU A 95 1.43 -8.78 -17.92
CA GLU A 95 0.82 -7.56 -18.46
C GLU A 95 1.48 -6.29 -17.88
N ALA A 96 1.85 -5.37 -18.77
CA ALA A 96 2.47 -4.11 -18.38
C ALA A 96 1.51 -3.26 -17.54
N ALA A 97 2.05 -2.51 -16.59
CA ALA A 97 1.27 -1.56 -15.83
C ALA A 97 0.89 -0.34 -16.67
N ARG A 98 -0.31 0.19 -16.43
CA ARG A 98 -0.76 1.45 -17.05
C ARG A 98 -0.08 2.63 -16.35
N VAL A 99 0.61 3.46 -17.12
CA VAL A 99 1.24 4.67 -16.58
C VAL A 99 0.25 5.85 -16.55
N VAL A 100 0.20 6.55 -15.42
CA VAL A 100 -0.55 7.79 -15.22
C VAL A 100 0.42 8.92 -14.91
N ARG A 101 0.42 9.95 -15.75
CA ARG A 101 1.26 11.16 -15.59
C ARG A 101 0.53 12.34 -14.97
N GLY A 102 -0.80 12.26 -14.89
CA GLY A 102 -1.66 13.33 -14.39
C GLY A 102 -1.76 13.36 -12.86
N ASP A 103 -2.71 14.15 -12.36
CA ASP A 103 -3.00 14.23 -10.93
C ASP A 103 -3.50 12.89 -10.39
N ALA A 104 -2.82 12.38 -9.37
CA ALA A 104 -3.13 11.08 -8.81
C ALA A 104 -4.48 11.05 -8.07
N ALA A 105 -4.86 12.15 -7.42
CA ALA A 105 -6.12 12.23 -6.70
C ALA A 105 -7.31 12.27 -7.68
N GLU A 106 -7.19 13.00 -8.78
CA GLU A 106 -8.21 13.03 -9.84
C GLU A 106 -8.41 11.64 -10.46
N GLU A 107 -7.32 10.96 -10.82
CA GLU A 107 -7.37 9.62 -11.41
C GLU A 107 -7.98 8.61 -10.44
N VAL A 108 -7.53 8.59 -9.18
CA VAL A 108 -8.09 7.67 -8.17
C VAL A 108 -9.56 7.99 -7.90
N ALA A 109 -9.94 9.25 -7.81
CA ALA A 109 -11.35 9.63 -7.67
C ALA A 109 -12.19 9.16 -8.87
N ALA A 110 -11.64 9.21 -10.09
CA ALA A 110 -12.28 8.68 -11.29
C ALA A 110 -12.43 7.16 -11.23
N LEU A 111 -11.37 6.43 -10.85
CA LEU A 111 -11.41 4.98 -10.66
C LEU A 111 -12.46 4.58 -9.62
N LYS A 112 -12.57 5.29 -8.47
CA LYS A 112 -13.60 5.01 -7.44
C LYS A 112 -15.04 5.05 -7.96
N ARG A 113 -15.32 5.84 -9.01
CA ARG A 113 -16.65 5.96 -9.64
C ARG A 113 -16.95 4.87 -10.66
N GLN A 114 -15.94 4.13 -11.12
CA GLN A 114 -16.12 3.03 -12.06
C GLN A 114 -16.59 1.76 -11.33
N PRO A 115 -17.27 0.83 -12.03
CA PRO A 115 -17.49 -0.52 -11.50
C PRO A 115 -16.15 -1.25 -11.35
N GLY A 116 -16.07 -2.18 -10.40
CA GLY A 116 -14.87 -2.95 -10.11
C GLY A 116 -14.77 -3.33 -8.64
N GLY A 117 -13.72 -4.08 -8.31
CA GLY A 117 -13.25 -4.38 -6.97
C GLY A 117 -12.50 -3.22 -6.33
N ASP A 118 -11.94 -3.45 -5.16
CA ASP A 118 -11.19 -2.46 -4.41
C ASP A 118 -9.80 -2.22 -5.02
N MET A 119 -9.20 -1.09 -4.68
CA MET A 119 -7.87 -0.70 -5.11
C MET A 119 -6.91 -0.80 -3.94
N MET A 120 -5.78 -1.49 -4.15
CA MET A 120 -4.71 -1.62 -3.17
C MET A 120 -3.54 -0.70 -3.54
N LEU A 121 -3.09 0.12 -2.60
CA LEU A 121 -1.86 0.89 -2.71
C LEU A 121 -0.84 0.31 -1.74
N TRP A 122 0.25 -0.21 -2.30
CA TRP A 122 1.38 -0.72 -1.53
C TRP A 122 2.53 0.28 -1.50
N GLY A 123 2.98 0.62 -0.29
CA GLY A 123 4.08 1.54 -0.10
C GLY A 123 3.84 2.88 -0.80
N SER A 124 4.76 3.27 -1.68
CA SER A 124 4.59 4.46 -2.53
C SER A 124 4.31 5.72 -1.70
N LEU A 125 5.15 5.99 -0.70
CA LEU A 125 4.90 6.97 0.36
C LEU A 125 4.42 8.34 -0.12
N SER A 126 5.01 8.89 -1.20
CA SER A 126 4.57 10.16 -1.77
C SER A 126 3.14 10.11 -2.31
N LEU A 127 2.78 9.03 -3.00
CA LEU A 127 1.43 8.77 -3.52
C LEU A 127 0.43 8.50 -2.38
N ALA A 128 0.81 7.68 -1.39
CA ALA A 128 -0.03 7.44 -0.22
C ALA A 128 -0.38 8.75 0.50
N ARG A 129 0.62 9.59 0.77
CA ARG A 129 0.44 10.91 1.38
C ARG A 129 -0.45 11.83 0.56
N SER A 130 -0.29 11.89 -0.77
CA SER A 130 -1.13 12.75 -1.61
C SER A 130 -2.59 12.32 -1.59
N LEU A 131 -2.87 11.02 -1.64
CA LEU A 131 -4.24 10.48 -1.61
C LEU A 131 -4.88 10.61 -0.22
N ILE A 132 -4.10 10.48 0.87
CA ILE A 132 -4.55 10.78 2.22
C ILE A 132 -4.95 12.26 2.34
N ARG A 133 -4.10 13.19 1.86
CA ARG A 133 -4.41 14.63 1.86
C ARG A 133 -5.65 14.96 1.04
N ALA A 134 -5.87 14.25 -0.05
CA ALA A 134 -7.07 14.40 -0.89
C ALA A 134 -8.35 13.80 -0.25
N GLY A 135 -8.26 13.18 0.93
CA GLY A 135 -9.40 12.56 1.62
C GLY A 135 -9.92 11.31 0.92
N LEU A 136 -9.09 10.64 0.11
CA LEU A 136 -9.50 9.49 -0.71
C LEU A 136 -9.32 8.15 -0.02
N LEU A 137 -8.61 8.10 1.11
CA LEU A 137 -8.43 6.91 1.94
C LEU A 137 -9.80 6.38 2.41
N ASP A 138 -10.07 5.08 2.21
CA ASP A 138 -11.21 4.41 2.85
C ASP A 138 -10.74 3.45 3.94
N GLU A 139 -9.63 2.75 3.71
CA GLU A 139 -9.07 1.79 4.66
C GLU A 139 -7.54 1.90 4.72
N LEU A 140 -7.02 1.95 5.93
CA LEU A 140 -5.59 1.95 6.23
C LEU A 140 -5.23 0.65 6.92
N GLN A 141 -4.33 -0.12 6.34
CA GLN A 141 -3.80 -1.35 6.91
C GLN A 141 -2.34 -1.16 7.29
N LEU A 142 -2.05 -1.21 8.58
CA LEU A 142 -0.70 -1.09 9.13
C LEU A 142 -0.24 -2.46 9.62
N ARG A 143 0.85 -2.95 9.06
CA ARG A 143 1.53 -4.17 9.51
C ARG A 143 2.73 -3.75 10.36
N VAL A 144 2.54 -3.76 11.67
CA VAL A 144 3.56 -3.35 12.63
C VAL A 144 4.60 -4.47 12.74
N ILE A 145 5.80 -4.19 12.26
CA ILE A 145 6.99 -5.05 12.39
C ILE A 145 7.58 -4.83 13.78
N PRO A 146 7.93 -5.89 14.53
CA PRO A 146 8.40 -5.82 15.92
C PRO A 146 9.85 -5.30 16.04
N VAL A 147 10.12 -4.13 15.48
CA VAL A 147 11.42 -3.44 15.47
C VAL A 147 11.20 -1.94 15.65
N ALA A 148 12.12 -1.28 16.34
CA ALA A 148 12.20 0.18 16.40
C ALA A 148 13.44 0.63 15.63
N VAL A 149 13.30 1.56 14.70
CA VAL A 149 14.38 1.99 13.78
C VAL A 149 15.00 3.34 14.17
N GLY A 150 14.34 4.11 15.04
CA GLY A 150 14.79 5.38 15.59
C GLY A 150 14.51 6.59 14.69
N GLU A 151 14.76 6.45 13.39
CA GLU A 151 14.61 7.52 12.40
C GLU A 151 14.20 7.01 11.02
N GLY A 152 13.74 7.93 10.16
CA GLY A 152 13.35 7.62 8.79
C GLY A 152 12.10 8.37 8.34
N ARG A 153 11.36 7.75 7.43
CA ARG A 153 10.17 8.32 6.81
C ARG A 153 8.90 7.75 7.45
N LYS A 154 7.98 8.63 7.83
CA LYS A 154 6.66 8.27 8.40
C LYS A 154 5.59 8.21 7.31
N LEU A 155 4.56 7.40 7.47
CA LEU A 155 3.43 7.39 6.53
C LEU A 155 2.75 8.76 6.46
N PHE A 156 2.27 9.23 7.61
CA PHE A 156 1.55 10.49 7.69
C PHE A 156 2.51 11.68 7.51
N PRO A 157 2.11 12.69 6.73
CA PRO A 157 2.94 13.86 6.54
C PRO A 157 2.89 14.79 7.76
N ASP A 158 3.95 15.54 8.02
CA ASP A 158 4.04 16.42 9.19
C ASP A 158 3.05 17.59 9.15
N ASP A 159 2.53 17.92 7.95
CA ASP A 159 1.50 18.93 7.73
C ASP A 159 0.07 18.36 7.76
N LEU A 160 -0.10 17.10 8.18
CA LEU A 160 -1.42 16.53 8.38
C LEU A 160 -2.13 17.24 9.53
N ASN A 161 -3.21 17.97 9.23
CA ASN A 161 -4.02 18.64 10.27
C ASN A 161 -4.50 17.67 11.35
N ARG A 162 -5.55 16.90 11.05
CA ARG A 162 -6.11 15.88 11.94
C ARG A 162 -6.86 14.86 11.11
N LEU A 163 -6.53 13.59 11.30
CA LEU A 163 -7.24 12.46 10.71
C LEU A 163 -7.66 11.53 11.84
N ASP A 164 -8.93 11.60 12.23
CA ASP A 164 -9.47 10.67 13.21
C ASP A 164 -9.71 9.31 12.55
N LEU A 165 -9.20 8.25 13.18
CA LEU A 165 -9.32 6.87 12.69
C LEU A 165 -10.20 6.04 13.65
N GLU A 166 -10.87 5.05 13.10
CA GLU A 166 -11.61 4.02 13.83
C GLU A 166 -10.97 2.67 13.54
N LEU A 167 -10.59 1.94 14.60
CA LEU A 167 -10.06 0.59 14.48
C LEU A 167 -11.18 -0.35 14.02
N THR A 168 -10.97 -1.03 12.90
CA THR A 168 -11.90 -2.03 12.37
C THR A 168 -11.42 -3.45 12.60
N GLU A 169 -10.10 -3.67 12.66
CA GLU A 169 -9.50 -4.97 12.96
C GLU A 169 -8.15 -4.81 13.65
N ALA A 170 -7.84 -5.69 14.60
CA ALA A 170 -6.51 -5.86 15.17
C ALA A 170 -6.18 -7.34 15.28
N ARG A 171 -5.07 -7.76 14.67
CA ARG A 171 -4.69 -9.17 14.55
C ARG A 171 -3.20 -9.36 14.84
N PRO A 172 -2.82 -10.08 15.91
CA PRO A 172 -1.45 -10.49 16.14
C PRO A 172 -1.13 -11.77 15.36
N TYR A 173 0.12 -11.90 14.92
CA TYR A 173 0.67 -13.11 14.29
C TYR A 173 1.75 -13.75 15.16
N ALA A 174 2.01 -15.05 14.93
CA ALA A 174 3.05 -15.77 15.66
C ALA A 174 4.46 -15.20 15.40
N SER A 175 4.67 -14.54 14.26
CA SER A 175 5.91 -13.85 13.89
C SER A 175 6.17 -12.57 14.69
N GLY A 176 5.22 -12.13 15.54
CA GLY A 176 5.30 -10.88 16.28
C GLY A 176 4.76 -9.67 15.51
N ILE A 177 4.44 -9.82 14.23
CA ILE A 177 3.75 -8.79 13.45
C ILE A 177 2.34 -8.58 14.02
N VAL A 178 1.86 -7.34 14.04
CA VAL A 178 0.46 -7.02 14.30
C VAL A 178 -0.13 -6.29 13.10
N SER A 179 -1.19 -6.83 12.50
CA SER A 179 -1.98 -6.11 11.51
C SER A 179 -3.07 -5.29 12.20
N LEU A 180 -3.12 -4.00 11.88
CA LEU A 180 -4.11 -3.06 12.37
C LEU A 180 -4.83 -2.44 11.17
N HIS A 181 -6.14 -2.62 11.08
CA HIS A 181 -6.94 -2.01 10.03
C HIS A 181 -7.77 -0.88 10.63
N TYR A 182 -7.76 0.24 9.94
CA TYR A 182 -8.46 1.45 10.32
C TYR A 182 -9.27 1.99 9.16
N ARG A 183 -10.32 2.74 9.48
CA ARG A 183 -11.00 3.60 8.51
C ARG A 183 -11.02 5.05 9.02
N PRO A 184 -10.98 6.06 8.13
CA PRO A 184 -11.26 7.44 8.53
C PRO A 184 -12.62 7.56 9.20
N ARG A 185 -12.66 8.15 10.38
CA ARG A 185 -13.90 8.48 11.08
C ARG A 185 -14.54 9.65 10.35
N ARG A 186 -15.60 9.37 9.59
CA ARG A 186 -16.41 10.43 9.00
C ARG A 186 -17.29 11.03 10.10
N PRO A 187 -17.34 12.37 10.25
CA PRO A 187 -18.33 12.98 11.12
C PRO A 187 -19.72 12.52 10.68
N PRO A 188 -20.67 12.32 11.61
CA PRO A 188 -22.05 12.03 11.23
C PRO A 188 -22.52 13.09 10.23
N ALA A 189 -23.20 12.67 9.17
CA ALA A 189 -23.83 13.60 8.25
C ALA A 189 -24.79 14.48 9.06
N ALA A 190 -24.61 15.80 8.95
CA ALA A 190 -25.48 16.79 9.57
C ALA A 190 -26.89 16.73 8.96
#